data_AF-A0A1Q4Z602-F1
#
_entry.id   AF-A0A1Q4Z602-F1
#
_cell.length_a   1.000
_cell.length_b   1.000
_cell.length_c   1.000
_cell.angle_alpha   90.00
_cell.angle_beta   90.00
_cell.angle_gamma   90.00
#
_symmetry.space_group_name_H-M   'P 1'
#
loop_
_entity.id
_entity.type
_entity.pdbx_description
1 polymer ?
#
loop_
_entity_poly.entity_id
_entity_poly.type
_entity_poly.pdbx_seq_one_letter_code
_entity_poly.pdbx_strand_id
1 'polypeptide(L)'
;MLARLRRLALVLAAPIHPPVRIYPTPEGGVQLEWTSGTHEYSIEIHPDLSAYVVQVDTSTDDFRERMYKSLDEESLTNILLGGVTV
;
A
#
# COMPACT_ATOMS: atom_id res chain seq x y z
N MET A 1 -12.44 -10.80 9.02
CA MET A 1 -11.19 -10.02 9.08
C MET A 1 -10.84 -9.41 7.71
N LEU A 2 -10.67 -10.22 6.66
CA LEU A 2 -10.43 -9.76 5.27
C LEU A 2 -11.42 -8.70 4.77
N ALA A 3 -12.73 -8.86 5.02
CA ALA A 3 -13.73 -7.86 4.62
C ALA A 3 -13.53 -6.48 5.27
N ARG A 4 -12.95 -6.43 6.48
CA ARG A 4 -12.64 -5.18 7.18
C ARG A 4 -11.41 -4.51 6.57
N LEU A 5 -10.34 -5.27 6.33
CA LEU A 5 -9.12 -4.78 5.67
C LEU A 5 -9.40 -4.26 4.27
N ARG A 6 -10.17 -5.01 3.48
CA ARG A 6 -10.57 -4.59 2.13
C ARG A 6 -11.38 -3.29 2.15
N ARG A 7 -12.29 -3.12 3.11
CA ARG A 7 -13.07 -1.89 3.26
C ARG A 7 -12.20 -0.71 3.68
N LEU A 8 -11.26 -0.92 4.61
CA LEU A 8 -10.31 0.10 5.02
C LEU A 8 -9.41 0.54 3.84
N ALA A 9 -8.85 -0.42 3.12
CA ALA A 9 -8.05 -0.19 1.92
C ALA A 9 -8.83 0.62 0.87
N LEU A 10 -10.10 0.26 0.60
CA LEU A 10 -10.96 1.01 -0.33
C LEU A 10 -11.18 2.46 0.09
N VAL A 11 -11.45 2.71 1.37
CA VAL A 11 -11.69 4.07 1.89
C VAL A 11 -10.44 4.91 1.79
N LEU A 12 -9.30 4.38 2.20
CA LEU A 12 -8.04 5.12 2.23
C LEU A 12 -7.44 5.33 0.84
N ALA A 13 -7.71 4.41 -0.10
CA ALA A 13 -7.24 4.52 -1.47
C ALA A 13 -8.17 5.37 -2.38
N ALA A 14 -9.39 5.67 -1.94
CA ALA A 14 -10.36 6.45 -2.71
C ALA A 14 -9.86 7.81 -3.26
N PRO A 15 -9.04 8.60 -2.54
CA PRO A 15 -8.55 9.88 -3.05
C PRO A 15 -7.33 9.77 -3.99
N ILE A 16 -6.76 8.58 -4.20
CA ILE A 16 -5.54 8.40 -4.98
C ILE A 16 -5.88 8.29 -6.48
N HIS A 17 -5.17 9.06 -7.31
CA HIS A 17 -5.30 9.06 -8.76
C HIS A 17 -3.97 8.80 -9.47
N PRO A 18 -3.92 7.92 -10.48
CA PRO A 18 -4.97 7.00 -10.96
C PRO A 18 -5.47 6.01 -9.88
N PRO A 19 -6.66 5.41 -10.08
CA PRO A 19 -7.27 4.53 -9.07
C PRO A 19 -6.37 3.37 -8.67
N VAL A 20 -6.31 3.12 -7.36
CA VAL A 20 -5.56 1.99 -6.80
C VAL A 20 -6.24 0.67 -7.13
N ARG A 21 -5.46 -0.27 -7.66
CA ARG A 21 -5.88 -1.65 -7.87
C ARG A 21 -5.75 -2.40 -6.56
N ILE A 22 -6.78 -3.12 -6.14
CA ILE A 22 -6.83 -3.80 -4.84
C ILE A 22 -7.15 -5.28 -5.06
N TYR A 23 -6.27 -6.16 -4.58
CA TYR A 23 -6.37 -7.60 -4.71
C TYR A 23 -6.37 -8.28 -3.33
N PRO A 24 -7.13 -9.37 -3.12
CA PRO A 24 -6.95 -10.20 -1.92
C PRO A 24 -5.68 -11.04 -2.03
N THR A 25 -4.98 -11.27 -0.93
CA THR A 25 -3.83 -12.21 -0.88
C THR A 25 -4.26 -13.60 -0.36
N PRO A 26 -3.55 -14.70 -0.73
CA PRO A 26 -3.84 -16.05 -0.23
C PRO A 26 -3.82 -16.17 1.30
N GLU A 27 -3.01 -15.36 1.97
CA GLU A 27 -2.83 -15.31 3.42
C GLU A 27 -3.96 -14.56 4.14
N GLY A 28 -4.92 -14.00 3.39
CA GLY A 28 -6.08 -13.29 3.91
C GLY A 28 -5.87 -11.79 4.14
N GLY A 29 -4.80 -11.23 3.56
CA GLY A 29 -4.50 -9.80 3.51
C GLY A 29 -5.03 -9.13 2.23
N VAL A 30 -4.48 -7.95 1.93
CA VAL A 30 -4.79 -7.20 0.71
C VAL A 30 -3.52 -6.61 0.09
N GLN A 31 -3.44 -6.66 -1.24
CA GLN A 31 -2.41 -6.00 -2.03
C GLN A 31 -2.99 -4.78 -2.74
N LEU A 32 -2.29 -3.65 -2.68
CA LEU A 32 -2.65 -2.40 -3.33
C LEU A 32 -1.55 -2.02 -4.32
N GLU A 33 -1.95 -1.65 -5.54
CA GLU A 33 -1.02 -1.23 -6.59
C GLU A 33 -1.51 -0.01 -7.32
N TRP A 34 -0.64 0.98 -7.51
CA TRP A 34 -0.92 2.15 -8.33
C TRP A 34 0.37 2.78 -8.86
N THR A 35 0.22 3.68 -9.81
CA THR A 35 1.30 4.47 -10.38
C THR A 35 0.98 5.94 -10.13
N SER A 36 1.95 6.76 -9.72
CA SER A 36 1.80 8.22 -9.59
C SER A 36 3.03 8.91 -10.16
N GLY A 37 2.86 9.65 -11.26
CA GLY A 37 3.98 10.23 -12.00
C GLY A 37 4.94 9.15 -12.50
N THR A 38 6.21 9.23 -12.12
CA THR A 38 7.26 8.23 -12.44
C THR A 38 7.33 7.10 -11.42
N HIS A 39 6.49 7.09 -10.39
CA HIS A 39 6.58 6.11 -9.32
C HIS A 39 5.53 5.01 -9.45
N GLU A 40 5.96 3.76 -9.29
CA GLU A 40 5.08 2.61 -9.11
C GLU A 40 5.11 2.18 -7.64
N TYR A 41 3.94 1.88 -7.10
CA TYR A 41 3.74 1.50 -5.70
C TYR A 41 3.09 0.12 -5.62
N SER A 42 3.59 -0.72 -4.73
CA SER A 42 2.98 -1.99 -4.34
C SER A 42 3.00 -2.12 -2.82
N ILE A 43 1.84 -2.33 -2.21
CA ILE A 43 1.71 -2.50 -0.76
C ILE A 43 0.96 -3.78 -0.48
N GLU A 44 1.55 -4.69 0.27
CA GLU A 44 0.87 -5.84 0.85
C GLU A 44 0.58 -5.58 2.32
N ILE A 45 -0.69 -5.64 2.73
CA ILE A 45 -1.14 -5.53 4.12
C ILE A 45 -1.60 -6.90 4.59
N HIS A 46 -0.92 -7.45 5.58
CA HIS A 46 -1.23 -8.75 6.18
C HIS A 46 -2.39 -8.67 7.18
N PRO A 47 -2.99 -9.82 7.55
CA PRO A 47 -4.09 -9.87 8.50
C PRO A 47 -3.78 -9.31 9.89
N ASP A 48 -2.52 -9.33 10.30
CA ASP A 48 -2.01 -8.83 11.58
C ASP A 48 -1.67 -7.32 11.56
N LEU A 49 -2.01 -6.62 10.45
CA LEU A 49 -1.70 -5.22 10.20
C LEU A 49 -0.21 -4.92 10.02
N SER A 50 0.63 -5.92 9.80
CA SER A 50 1.93 -5.66 9.20
C SER A 50 1.77 -5.33 7.71
N ALA A 51 2.71 -4.58 7.15
CA ALA A 51 2.75 -4.36 5.70
C ALA A 51 4.16 -4.34 5.13
N TYR A 52 4.24 -4.82 3.90
CA TYR A 52 5.40 -4.70 3.05
C TYR A 52 5.10 -3.71 1.94
N VAL A 53 5.94 -2.68 1.82
CA VAL A 53 5.77 -1.57 0.89
C VAL A 53 6.94 -1.56 -0.06
N VAL A 54 6.66 -1.50 -1.35
CA VAL A 54 7.62 -1.34 -2.44
C VAL A 54 7.27 -0.09 -3.23
N GLN A 55 8.28 0.71 -3.55
CA GLN A 55 8.18 1.88 -4.42
C GLN A 55 9.33 1.83 -5.43
N VAL A 56 9.02 2.04 -6.71
CA VAL A 56 9.99 2.09 -7.81
C VAL A 56 9.89 3.44 -8.50
N ASP A 57 10.99 4.16 -8.68
CA ASP A 57 11.08 5.32 -9.57
C ASP A 57 11.53 4.86 -10.96
N THR A 58 10.58 4.78 -11.88
CA THR A 58 10.79 4.34 -13.26
C THR A 58 11.67 5.28 -14.08
N SER A 59 11.95 6.49 -13.60
CA SER A 59 12.83 7.44 -14.28
C SER A 59 14.31 7.25 -13.96
N THR A 60 14.62 6.71 -12.79
CA THR A 60 16.00 6.46 -12.33
C THR A 60 16.33 4.98 -12.15
N ASP A 61 15.34 4.10 -12.22
CA ASP A 61 15.43 2.68 -11.87
C ASP A 61 15.79 2.46 -10.38
N ASP A 62 15.56 3.47 -9.53
CA ASP A 62 15.72 3.35 -8.09
C ASP A 62 14.52 2.61 -7.48
N PHE A 63 14.79 1.71 -6.53
CA PHE A 63 13.75 1.03 -5.78
C PHE A 63 13.94 1.20 -4.27
N ARG A 64 12.82 1.21 -3.54
CA ARG A 64 12.76 1.28 -2.09
C ARG A 64 11.77 0.25 -1.59
N GLU A 65 12.15 -0.44 -0.51
CA GLU A 65 11.27 -1.37 0.19
C GLU A 65 11.31 -1.12 1.71
N ARG A 66 10.20 -1.40 2.39
CA ARG A 66 10.13 -1.32 3.85
C ARG A 66 9.08 -2.28 4.41
N MET A 67 9.43 -2.92 5.53
CA MET A 67 8.52 -3.75 6.32
C MET A 67 8.07 -2.97 7.57
N TYR A 68 6.76 -2.87 7.75
CA TYR A 68 6.11 -2.27 8.92
C TYR A 68 5.51 -3.38 9.77
N LYS A 69 5.88 -3.45 11.05
CA LYS A 69 5.46 -4.55 11.95
C LYS A 69 4.05 -4.39 12.51
N SER A 70 3.51 -3.17 12.51
CA SER A 70 2.16 -2.87 12.97
C SER A 70 1.75 -1.53 12.38
N LEU A 71 0.61 -1.48 11.73
CA LEU A 71 0.03 -0.27 11.16
C LEU A 71 -1.22 0.09 11.94
N ASP A 72 -1.20 1.26 12.56
CA ASP A 72 -2.44 1.96 12.88
C ASP A 72 -3.00 2.66 11.62
N GLU A 73 -4.23 3.18 11.72
CA GLU A 73 -4.89 3.84 10.59
C GLU A 73 -4.10 5.06 10.09
N GLU A 74 -3.40 5.77 10.99
CA GLU A 74 -2.57 6.93 10.65
C GLU A 74 -1.35 6.51 9.82
N SER A 75 -0.63 5.47 10.26
CA SER A 75 0.50 4.89 9.53
C SER A 75 0.07 4.39 8.15
N LEU A 76 -1.10 3.73 8.07
CA LEU A 76 -1.65 3.26 6.79
C LEU A 76 -1.94 4.42 5.84
N THR A 77 -2.55 5.49 6.36
CA THR A 77 -2.85 6.70 5.60
C THR A 77 -1.58 7.36 5.09
N ASN A 78 -0.56 7.48 5.94
CA ASN A 78 0.72 8.08 5.58
C ASN A 78 1.45 7.29 4.48
N ILE A 79 1.43 5.96 4.56
CA ILE A 79 2.02 5.11 3.51
C ILE A 79 1.25 5.26 2.20
N LEU A 80 -0.08 5.26 2.25
CA LEU A 80 -0.92 5.35 1.05
C LEU A 80 -0.81 6.72 0.36
N LEU A 81 -0.66 7.80 1.12
CA LEU A 81 -0.57 9.16 0.57
C LEU A 81 0.86 9.60 0.26
N GLY A 82 1.86 9.08 0.99
CA GLY A 82 3.24 9.57 0.99
C GLY A 82 4.29 8.56 0.50
N GLY A 83 3.91 7.30 0.29
CA GLY A 83 4.86 6.23 -0.06
C GLY A 83 5.78 5.85 1.11
N VAL A 84 6.99 5.36 0.79
CA VAL A 84 8.00 5.04 1.81
C VAL A 84 8.67 6.34 2.26
N THR A 85 8.15 6.96 3.32
CA THR A 85 8.82 8.07 4.02
C THR A 85 10.00 7.54 4.83
N VAL A 86 11.13 8.27 4.81
CA VAL A 86 12.39 7.90 5.49
C VAL A 86 12.20 7.85 6.99
#